data_AF-A0A661KVK2-F1
#
_entry.id   AF-A0A661KVK2-F1
#
_cell.length_a   1.000
_cell.length_b   1.000
_cell.length_c   1.000
_cell.angle_alpha   90.00
_cell.angle_beta   90.00
_cell.angle_gamma   90.00
#
_symmetry.space_group_name_H-M   'P 1'
#
loop_
_entity.id
_entity.type
_entity.pdbx_description
1 polymer ?
#
loop_
_entity_poly.entity_id
_entity_poly.type
_entity_poly.pdbx_seq_one_letter_code
_entity_poly.pdbx_strand_id
1 'polypeptide(L)'
;MKCMSCGYEGPGFQIVTGNPPCCNAWTTRQCPECGYIDRHCEMDERDRMERQIKEMCGQIKEAIQRNDLETAFKLRQEAEELNDYIGLKEEGEFLASLAKEARQWKRNQAKVLFEDEG
;
A
#
# COMPACT_ATOMS: atom_id res chain seq x y z
N MET A 1 -1.07 -6.92 -19.28
CA MET A 1 0.37 -6.77 -18.95
C MET A 1 0.94 -5.66 -19.82
N LYS A 2 1.90 -4.92 -19.30
CA LYS A 2 2.73 -4.01 -20.10
C LYS A 2 4.09 -4.66 -20.30
N CYS A 3 4.46 -4.94 -21.54
CA CYS A 3 5.75 -5.56 -21.83
C CYS A 3 6.87 -4.52 -21.67
N MET A 4 7.77 -4.76 -20.73
CA MET A 4 8.93 -3.89 -20.48
C MET A 4 9.94 -3.91 -21.63
N SER A 5 9.91 -4.92 -22.50
CA SER A 5 10.86 -5.07 -23.61
C SER A 5 10.40 -4.40 -24.90
N CYS A 6 9.12 -4.48 -25.26
CA CYS A 6 8.61 -3.94 -26.54
C CYS A 6 7.48 -2.91 -26.37
N GLY A 7 7.05 -2.63 -25.14
CA GLY A 7 5.99 -1.66 -24.86
C GLY A 7 4.56 -2.17 -25.12
N TYR A 8 4.37 -3.41 -25.56
CA TYR A 8 3.05 -4.01 -25.78
C TYR A 8 2.15 -3.89 -24.54
N GLU A 9 0.93 -3.40 -24.72
CA GLU A 9 -0.11 -3.32 -23.69
C GLU A 9 -1.31 -4.19 -24.08
N GLY A 10 -1.56 -5.25 -23.32
CA GLY A 10 -2.65 -6.19 -23.61
C GLY A 10 -2.61 -7.46 -22.76
N PRO A 11 -3.51 -8.43 -22.98
CA PRO A 11 -3.42 -9.73 -22.34
C PRO A 11 -2.18 -10.48 -22.83
N GLY A 12 -1.49 -11.15 -21.91
CA GLY A 12 -0.37 -12.06 -22.22
C GLY A 12 -0.77 -13.51 -22.00
N PHE A 13 0.00 -14.45 -22.55
CA PHE A 13 -0.22 -15.87 -22.30
C PHE A 13 0.24 -16.23 -20.89
N GLN A 14 -0.67 -16.72 -20.06
CA GLN A 14 -0.32 -17.24 -18.74
C GLN A 14 0.27 -18.65 -18.89
N ILE A 15 1.53 -18.80 -18.50
CA ILE A 15 2.22 -20.08 -18.51
C ILE A 15 2.33 -20.52 -17.06
N VAL A 16 1.73 -21.66 -16.71
CA VAL A 16 1.90 -22.24 -15.37
C VAL A 16 3.22 -23.00 -15.36
N THR A 17 4.27 -22.37 -14.83
CA THR A 17 5.56 -23.02 -14.56
C THR A 17 5.57 -23.47 -13.10
N GLY A 18 5.76 -24.76 -12.84
CA GLY A 18 5.64 -25.36 -11.50
C GLY A 18 6.51 -24.72 -10.40
N ASN A 19 6.13 -24.96 -9.14
CA ASN A 19 6.68 -24.32 -7.92
C ASN A 19 8.20 -24.54 -7.73
N PRO A 20 9.02 -23.47 -7.84
CA PRO A 20 10.32 -23.45 -7.20
C PRO A 20 10.14 -23.36 -5.66
N PRO A 21 11.12 -23.82 -4.86
CA PRO A 21 11.00 -23.89 -3.40
C PRO A 21 10.84 -22.55 -2.68
N CYS A 22 11.01 -21.41 -3.36
CA CYS A 22 10.91 -20.07 -2.77
C CYS A 22 9.53 -19.39 -2.89
N CYS A 23 8.61 -19.89 -3.72
CA CYS A 23 7.31 -19.25 -3.96
C CYS A 23 6.21 -20.30 -4.17
N ASN A 24 5.10 -20.18 -3.43
CA ASN A 24 3.96 -21.11 -3.53
C ASN A 24 3.13 -20.95 -4.82
N ALA A 25 3.28 -19.83 -5.54
CA ALA A 25 2.67 -19.59 -6.84
C ALA A 25 3.51 -18.57 -7.66
N TRP A 26 3.84 -18.94 -8.90
CA TRP A 26 4.38 -18.02 -9.90
C TRP A 26 3.32 -17.76 -10.96
N THR A 27 3.05 -16.49 -11.22
CA THR A 27 2.33 -16.09 -12.43
C THR A 27 3.37 -15.71 -13.48
N THR A 28 3.60 -16.62 -14.43
CA THR A 28 4.44 -16.35 -15.59
C THR A 28 3.56 -15.90 -16.75
N ARG A 29 3.86 -14.74 -17.33
CA ARG A 29 3.14 -14.18 -18.48
C ARG A 29 4.12 -13.94 -19.63
N GLN A 30 3.81 -14.49 -20.80
CA GLN A 30 4.58 -14.23 -22.01
C GLN A 30 3.93 -13.16 -22.86
N CYS A 31 4.73 -12.17 -23.28
CA CYS A 31 4.33 -11.17 -24.25
C CYS A 31 4.14 -11.82 -25.63
N PRO A 32 2.97 -11.64 -26.28
CA PRO A 32 2.71 -12.24 -27.59
C PRO A 32 3.56 -11.63 -28.73
N GLU A 33 3.97 -10.36 -28.59
CA GLU A 33 4.70 -9.64 -29.65
C GLU A 33 6.18 -10.00 -29.72
N CYS A 34 6.87 -10.05 -28.57
CA CYS A 34 8.33 -10.23 -28.52
C CYS A 34 8.76 -11.48 -27.76
N GLY A 35 7.83 -12.25 -27.20
CA GLY A 35 8.12 -13.45 -26.41
C GLY A 35 8.72 -13.17 -25.03
N TYR A 36 8.86 -11.90 -24.60
CA TYR A 36 9.36 -11.54 -23.27
C TYR A 36 8.54 -12.23 -22.18
N ILE A 37 9.24 -12.87 -21.24
CA ILE A 37 8.63 -13.60 -20.14
C ILE A 37 8.69 -12.73 -18.88
N ASP A 38 7.53 -12.23 -18.48
CA ASP A 38 7.34 -11.58 -17.20
C ASP A 38 7.03 -12.65 -16.15
N ARG A 39 7.85 -12.72 -15.09
CA ARG A 39 7.70 -13.73 -14.04
C ARG A 39 7.45 -13.02 -12.73
N HIS A 40 6.27 -13.27 -12.14
CA HIS A 40 5.87 -12.65 -10.88
C HIS A 40 5.65 -13.70 -9.80
N CYS A 41 6.27 -13.50 -8.64
CA CYS A 41 6.02 -14.31 -7.44
C CYS A 41 4.99 -13.58 -6.57
N GLU A 42 3.85 -14.22 -6.32
CA GLU A 42 2.75 -13.61 -5.55
C GLU A 42 3.09 -13.47 -4.05
N MET A 43 3.95 -14.34 -3.50
CA MET A 43 4.44 -14.20 -2.11
C MET A 43 5.30 -12.94 -1.93
N ASP A 44 6.14 -12.60 -2.92
CA ASP A 44 6.98 -11.40 -2.86
C ASP A 44 6.17 -10.11 -2.86
N GLU A 45 4.96 -10.13 -3.42
CA GLU A 45 4.09 -8.96 -3.46
C GLU A 45 3.42 -8.73 -2.10
N ARG A 46 2.88 -9.79 -1.47
CA ARG A 46 2.33 -9.71 -0.12
C ARG A 46 3.39 -9.30 0.90
N ASP A 47 4.58 -9.88 0.84
CA ASP A 47 5.70 -9.54 1.73
C ASP A 47 6.24 -8.13 1.48
N ARG A 48 6.11 -7.61 0.26
CA ARG A 48 6.41 -6.21 -0.06
C ARG A 48 5.36 -5.28 0.53
N MET A 49 4.08 -5.56 0.33
CA MET A 49 2.98 -4.79 0.89
C MET A 49 3.04 -4.77 2.43
N GLU A 50 3.33 -5.91 3.07
CA GLU A 50 3.49 -5.98 4.52
C GLU A 50 4.64 -5.08 5.02
N ARG A 51 5.81 -5.15 4.36
CA ARG A 51 6.94 -4.27 4.70
C ARG A 51 6.59 -2.80 4.51
N GLN A 52 5.91 -2.46 3.43
CA GLN A 52 5.49 -1.10 3.14
C GLN A 52 4.51 -0.57 4.20
N ILE A 53 3.53 -1.37 4.63
CA ILE A 53 2.61 -0.97 5.70
C ILE A 53 3.35 -0.75 7.02
N LYS A 54 4.26 -1.66 7.39
CA LYS A 54 5.09 -1.50 8.59
C LYS A 54 5.94 -0.24 8.56
N GLU A 55 6.53 0.07 7.40
CA GLU A 55 7.31 1.29 7.19
C GLU A 55 6.43 2.55 7.32
N MET A 56 5.27 2.58 6.67
CA MET A 56 4.32 3.69 6.81
C MET A 56 3.85 3.87 8.26
N CYS A 57 3.54 2.78 8.97
CA CYS A 57 3.22 2.82 10.40
C CYS A 57 4.36 3.41 11.24
N GLY A 58 5.62 3.15 10.88
CA GLY A 58 6.79 3.78 11.47
C GLY A 58 6.84 5.29 11.21
N GLN A 59 6.70 5.70 9.95
CA GLN A 59 6.67 7.11 9.55
C GLN A 59 5.54 7.90 10.20
N ILE A 60 4.36 7.28 10.35
CA ILE A 60 3.23 7.85 11.09
C ILE A 60 3.60 8.13 12.55
N LYS A 61 4.25 7.18 13.23
CA LYS A 61 4.70 7.37 14.62
C LYS A 61 5.70 8.52 14.73
N GLU A 62 6.63 8.62 13.80
CA GLU A 62 7.60 9.74 13.75
C GLU A 62 6.90 11.09 13.51
N ALA A 63 5.94 11.14 12.58
CA ALA A 63 5.18 12.34 12.28
C ALA A 63 4.38 12.82 13.52
N ILE A 64 3.76 11.89 14.24
CA ILE A 64 3.07 12.19 15.51
C ILE A 64 4.05 12.74 16.56
N GLN A 65 5.24 12.15 16.70
CA GLN A 65 6.27 12.65 17.63
C GLN A 65 6.75 14.05 17.27
N ARG A 66 6.80 14.39 15.98
CA ARG A 66 7.15 15.73 15.47
C ARG A 66 5.97 16.70 15.49
N ASN A 67 4.80 16.27 15.98
CA ASN A 67 3.55 17.01 15.95
C ASN A 67 3.11 17.43 14.52
N ASP A 68 3.58 16.70 13.51
CA ASP A 68 3.18 16.84 12.11
C ASP A 68 1.98 15.94 11.82
N LEU A 69 0.82 16.38 12.32
CA LEU A 69 -0.42 15.62 12.24
C LEU A 69 -0.97 15.56 10.81
N GLU A 70 -0.67 16.54 9.97
CA GLU A 70 -1.08 16.55 8.56
C GLU A 70 -0.42 15.40 7.80
N THR A 71 0.91 15.26 7.91
CA THR A 71 1.65 14.15 7.30
C THR A 71 1.21 12.81 7.89
N ALA A 72 1.02 12.73 9.21
CA ALA A 72 0.58 11.50 9.87
C ALA A 72 -0.77 11.01 9.33
N PHE A 73 -1.73 11.90 9.11
CA PHE A 73 -3.05 11.51 8.61
C PHE A 73 -3.06 11.16 7.12
N LYS A 74 -2.23 11.81 6.30
CA LYS A 74 -2.07 11.44 4.90
C LYS A 74 -1.50 10.02 4.77
N LEU A 75 -0.40 9.74 5.46
CA LEU A 75 0.22 8.41 5.48
C LEU A 75 -0.73 7.34 6.03
N ARG A 76 -1.55 7.68 7.01
CA ARG A 76 -2.58 6.77 7.55
C ARG A 76 -3.62 6.37 6.50
N GLN A 77 -3.99 7.27 5.60
CA GLN A 77 -4.95 6.94 4.54
C GLN A 77 -4.32 5.97 3.52
N GLU A 78 -3.10 6.26 3.07
CA GLU A 78 -2.36 5.39 2.15
C GLU A 78 -2.11 3.99 2.76
N ALA A 79 -1.79 3.93 4.06
CA ALA A 79 -1.60 2.68 4.76
C ALA A 79 -2.89 1.87 4.96
N GLU A 80 -4.04 2.53 5.14
CA GLU A 80 -5.33 1.84 5.29
C GLU A 80 -5.78 1.23 3.96
N GLU A 81 -5.62 1.95 2.84
CA GLU A 81 -5.91 1.43 1.50
C GLU A 81 -5.07 0.19 1.16
N LEU A 82 -3.78 0.20 1.54
CA LEU A 82 -2.91 -0.96 1.39
C LEU A 82 -3.28 -2.10 2.36
N ASN A 83 -3.73 -1.78 3.58
CA ASN A 83 -4.10 -2.78 4.55
C ASN A 83 -5.44 -3.47 4.22
N ASP A 84 -6.38 -2.77 3.59
CA ASP A 84 -7.64 -3.35 3.11
C ASP A 84 -7.40 -4.46 2.07
N TYR A 85 -6.28 -4.38 1.33
CA TYR A 85 -5.88 -5.39 0.36
C TYR A 85 -5.30 -6.66 0.99
N ILE A 86 -4.50 -6.55 2.06
CA ILE A 86 -3.75 -7.69 2.62
C ILE A 86 -4.24 -8.17 3.99
N GLY A 87 -4.97 -7.33 4.73
CA GLY A 87 -5.64 -7.64 5.99
C GLY A 87 -4.70 -7.86 7.19
N LEU A 88 -3.68 -7.00 7.39
CA LEU A 88 -2.87 -7.08 8.62
C LEU A 88 -3.66 -6.58 9.82
N LYS A 89 -3.72 -7.41 10.85
CA LYS A 89 -4.57 -7.17 12.02
C LYS A 89 -4.01 -6.10 12.96
N GLU A 90 -2.72 -6.21 13.34
CA GLU A 90 -2.10 -5.29 14.31
C GLU A 90 -1.98 -3.88 13.74
N GLU A 91 -1.49 -3.76 12.51
CA GLU A 91 -1.38 -2.50 11.79
C GLU A 91 -2.75 -1.90 11.51
N GLY A 92 -3.75 -2.72 11.16
CA GLY A 92 -5.14 -2.28 11.00
C GLY A 92 -5.74 -1.68 12.27
N GLU A 93 -5.52 -2.32 13.43
CA GLU A 93 -5.97 -1.79 14.73
C GLU A 93 -5.28 -0.46 15.08
N PHE A 94 -4.00 -0.31 14.75
CA PHE A 94 -3.26 0.95 14.89
C PHE A 94 -3.79 2.06 13.98
N LEU A 95 -4.05 1.78 12.70
CA LEU A 95 -4.58 2.77 11.76
C LEU A 95 -6.01 3.20 12.15
N ALA A 96 -6.83 2.26 12.64
CA ALA A 96 -8.17 2.53 13.12
C ALA A 96 -8.21 3.40 14.39
N SER A 97 -7.24 3.24 15.29
CA SER A 97 -7.14 4.10 16.49
C SER A 97 -6.81 5.54 16.10
N LEU A 98 -5.88 5.72 15.16
CA LEU A 98 -5.53 7.03 14.61
C LEU A 98 -6.67 7.70 13.84
N ALA A 99 -7.54 6.93 13.20
CA ALA A 99 -8.71 7.47 12.51
C ALA A 99 -9.67 8.21 13.47
N LYS A 100 -9.76 7.78 14.74
CA LYS A 100 -10.56 8.47 15.76
C LYS A 100 -9.93 9.81 16.14
N GLU A 101 -8.60 9.82 16.34
CA GLU A 101 -7.84 11.02 16.68
C GLU A 101 -7.86 12.04 15.54
N ALA A 102 -7.73 11.59 14.29
CA ALA A 102 -7.82 12.44 13.09
C ALA A 102 -9.14 13.21 13.00
N ARG A 103 -10.27 12.55 13.30
CA ARG A 103 -11.59 13.19 13.31
C ARG A 103 -11.68 14.25 14.41
N GLN A 104 -11.10 13.98 15.58
CA GLN A 104 -11.09 14.96 16.66
C GLN A 104 -10.23 16.17 16.31
N TRP A 105 -9.04 15.94 15.74
CA TRP A 105 -8.15 17.00 15.30
C TRP A 105 -8.79 17.88 14.23
N LYS A 106 -9.39 17.29 13.18
CA LYS A 106 -10.11 18.05 12.13
C LYS A 106 -11.24 18.91 12.69
N ARG A 107 -11.99 18.40 13.68
CA ARG A 107 -13.04 19.18 14.36
C ARG A 107 -12.47 20.34 15.16
N ASN A 108 -11.37 20.14 15.87
CA ASN A 108 -10.71 21.19 16.62
C ASN A 108 -10.14 22.26 15.67
N GLN A 109 -9.50 21.86 14.57
CA GLN A 109 -8.98 22.77 13.56
C GLN A 109 -10.09 23.61 12.92
N ALA A 110 -11.23 22.99 12.58
CA ALA A 110 -12.39 23.71 12.06
C ALA A 110 -12.92 24.75 13.06
N LYS A 111 -12.97 24.44 14.36
CA LYS A 111 -13.42 25.40 15.39
C LYS A 111 -12.53 26.63 15.49
N VAL A 112 -11.20 26.45 15.46
CA VAL A 112 -10.24 27.57 15.52
C VAL A 112 -10.45 28.51 14.32
N LEU A 113 -10.67 27.97 13.13
CA LEU A 113 -10.93 28.77 11.93
C LEU A 113 -12.22 29.62 12.04
N PHE A 114 -13.24 29.16 12.77
CA PHE A 114 -14.48 29.91 12.97
C PHE A 114 -14.40 30.94 14.11
N GLU A 115 -13.50 30.75 15.08
CA GLU A 115 -13.32 31.69 16.20
C GLU A 115 -12.45 32.90 15.82
N ASP A 116 -11.56 32.77 14.83
CA ASP A 116 -10.75 33.89 14.31
C ASP A 116 -11.50 34.81 13.32
N GLU A 117 -12.73 34.47 12.91
CA GLU A 117 -13.58 35.29 12.02
C GLU A 117 -14.63 36.16 12.77
N GLY A 118 -14.66 36.14 14.12
CA GLY A 118 -15.64 36.86 14.95
C GLY A 118 -15.06 37.98 15.80
#